data_AF-A0A1A8DI86-F1
#
_entry.id   AF-A0A1A8DI86-F1
#
_cell.length_a   1.000
_cell.length_b   1.000
_cell.length_c   1.000
_cell.angle_alpha   90.00
_cell.angle_beta   90.00
_cell.angle_gamma   90.00
#
_symmetry.space_group_name_H-M   'P 1'
#
loop_
_entity.id
_entity.type
_entity.pdbx_description
1 polymer ?
#
loop_
_entity_poly.entity_id
_entity_poly.type
_entity_poly.pdbx_seq_one_letter_code
_entity_poly.pdbx_strand_id
1 'polypeptide(L)'
;RSKPLCVQWNHSSPHEMGGCWTVRDCIVVYRNTSHVRCQCQRLGTFGVLMDSSQREQLEGDLETLALVTYSSLCVSMLALLLTVLVLSCLRGLKSNTRSIHSNTAAAMFLSELVFLLGVNQTEQQFLCTVVAILLHYFFMSMFAWMFVEGLHIYRMQTEQRNINYGAMRFYYAIGWG
;
A
#
# COMPACT_ATOMS: atom_id res chain seq x y z
N ARG A 1 10.43 -1.33 -23.50
CA ARG A 1 10.51 -1.07 -24.96
C ARG A 1 9.66 0.15 -25.33
N SER A 2 10.22 1.35 -25.21
CA SER A 2 9.57 2.65 -25.50
C SER A 2 8.82 2.67 -26.84
N LYS A 3 7.57 3.16 -26.88
CA LYS A 3 6.76 3.29 -28.10
C LYS A 3 6.85 4.74 -28.62
N PRO A 4 7.54 5.01 -29.75
CA PRO A 4 7.60 6.35 -30.32
C PRO A 4 6.26 6.76 -30.92
N LEU A 5 5.82 7.99 -30.66
CA LEU A 5 4.67 8.63 -31.27
C LEU A 5 5.13 9.86 -32.06
N CYS A 6 4.80 9.91 -33.35
CA CYS A 6 5.01 11.09 -34.17
C CYS A 6 3.88 12.09 -33.95
N VAL A 7 4.20 13.35 -33.66
CA VAL A 7 3.21 14.39 -33.41
C VAL A 7 3.49 15.66 -34.18
N GLN A 8 2.43 16.43 -34.41
CA GLN A 8 2.46 17.77 -34.95
C GLN A 8 1.83 18.74 -33.98
N TRP A 9 2.43 19.92 -33.85
CA TRP A 9 1.89 21.01 -33.06
C TRP A 9 0.70 21.65 -33.77
N ASN A 10 -0.44 21.69 -33.09
CA ASN A 10 -1.66 22.30 -33.58
C ASN A 10 -1.93 23.63 -32.86
N HIS A 11 -1.70 24.74 -33.55
CA HIS A 11 -1.93 26.09 -33.03
C HIS A 11 -3.42 26.46 -32.89
N SER A 12 -4.33 25.79 -33.60
CA SER A 12 -5.77 26.11 -33.63
C SER A 12 -6.61 25.22 -32.71
N SER A 13 -5.98 24.59 -31.70
CA SER A 13 -6.70 23.74 -30.75
C SER A 13 -7.73 24.56 -29.96
N PRO A 14 -9.03 24.21 -30.00
CA PRO A 14 -10.08 24.95 -29.30
C PRO A 14 -10.06 24.76 -27.77
N HIS A 15 -9.29 23.78 -27.26
CA HIS A 15 -9.30 23.41 -25.85
C HIS A 15 -8.11 23.97 -25.03
N GLU A 16 -7.07 24.50 -25.67
CA GLU A 16 -5.88 25.02 -24.98
C GLU A 16 -5.44 26.37 -25.57
N MET A 17 -5.43 27.43 -24.75
CA MET A 17 -4.89 28.75 -25.10
C MET A 17 -3.37 28.66 -25.25
N GLY A 18 -2.91 28.18 -26.41
CA GLY A 18 -1.49 27.98 -26.70
C GLY A 18 -1.22 26.98 -27.83
N GLY A 19 -2.19 26.12 -28.15
CA GLY A 19 -2.00 24.99 -29.07
C GLY A 19 -1.60 23.71 -28.35
N CYS A 20 -1.72 22.57 -29.03
CA CYS A 20 -1.52 21.24 -28.45
C CYS A 20 -0.77 20.31 -29.41
N TRP A 21 0.00 19.36 -28.87
CA TRP A 21 0.59 18.29 -29.67
C TRP A 21 -0.47 17.26 -30.08
N THR A 22 -0.59 16.99 -31.37
CA THR A 22 -1.58 16.04 -31.90
C THR A 22 -0.92 15.00 -32.78
N VAL A 23 -1.42 13.76 -32.76
CA VAL A 23 -0.98 12.66 -33.64
C VAL A 23 -1.65 12.72 -35.01
N ARG A 24 -2.45 13.77 -35.28
CA ARG A 24 -3.25 13.84 -36.51
C ARG A 24 -2.32 14.12 -37.70
N ASP A 25 -2.48 13.30 -38.75
CA ASP A 25 -1.78 13.40 -40.03
C ASP A 25 -0.26 13.20 -40.00
N CYS A 26 0.25 12.58 -38.93
CA CYS A 26 1.64 12.11 -38.80
C CYS A 26 1.68 10.62 -38.47
N ILE A 27 2.42 9.85 -39.26
CA ILE A 27 2.60 8.41 -39.05
C ILE A 27 4.08 8.05 -38.87
N VAL A 28 4.34 7.02 -38.06
CA VAL A 28 5.67 6.42 -37.95
C VAL A 28 5.87 5.50 -39.17
N VAL A 29 6.79 5.86 -40.07
CA VAL A 29 7.06 5.07 -41.28
C VAL A 29 8.13 4.02 -41.04
N TYR A 30 9.16 4.39 -40.26
CA TYR A 30 10.24 3.49 -39.95
C TYR A 30 10.73 3.71 -38.53
N ARG A 31 11.07 2.62 -37.87
CA ARG A 31 11.60 2.63 -36.51
C ARG A 31 12.77 1.67 -36.42
N ASN A 32 13.91 2.18 -35.96
CA ASN A 32 15.05 1.39 -35.56
C ASN A 32 15.41 1.69 -34.09
N THR A 33 16.42 1.01 -33.55
CA THR A 33 16.96 1.24 -32.21
C THR A 33 17.61 2.62 -32.08
N SER A 34 18.18 3.15 -33.17
CA SER A 34 18.90 4.43 -33.17
C SER A 34 18.10 5.62 -33.68
N HIS A 35 17.08 5.40 -34.50
CA HIS A 35 16.32 6.50 -35.11
C HIS A 35 14.88 6.10 -35.45
N VAL A 36 14.02 7.12 -35.47
CA VAL A 36 12.60 7.02 -35.86
C VAL A 36 12.38 7.97 -37.04
N ARG A 37 11.70 7.49 -38.09
CA ARG A 37 11.32 8.28 -39.25
C ARG A 37 9.80 8.47 -39.25
N CYS A 38 9.38 9.72 -39.17
CA CYS A 38 7.99 10.15 -39.24
C CYS A 38 7.67 10.71 -40.63
N GLN A 39 6.44 10.52 -41.10
CA GLN A 39 5.89 11.18 -42.28
C GLN A 39 4.62 11.92 -41.89
N CYS A 40 4.59 13.21 -42.16
CA CYS A 40 3.45 14.08 -41.90
C CYS A 40 2.93 14.69 -43.20
N GLN A 41 1.61 14.85 -43.32
CA GLN A 41 0.98 15.37 -44.55
C GLN A 41 0.99 16.90 -44.65
N ARG A 42 1.16 17.61 -43.53
CA ARG A 42 1.13 19.08 -43.47
C ARG A 42 2.46 19.65 -42.98
N LEU A 43 2.87 20.78 -43.54
CA LEU A 43 4.01 21.56 -43.03
C LEU A 43 3.65 22.21 -41.67
N GLY A 44 4.61 22.21 -40.75
CA GLY A 44 4.46 22.82 -39.42
C GLY A 44 5.54 22.31 -38.45
N THR A 45 5.35 22.55 -37.15
CA THR A 45 6.25 22.05 -36.12
C THR A 45 5.94 20.58 -35.80
N PHE A 46 6.94 19.72 -35.95
CA PHE A 46 6.84 18.29 -35.71
C PHE A 46 7.74 17.86 -34.54
N GLY A 47 7.37 16.76 -33.89
CA GLY A 47 8.14 16.19 -32.80
C GLY A 47 7.93 14.68 -32.71
N VAL A 48 8.84 14.00 -32.01
CA VAL A 48 8.69 12.60 -31.63
C VAL A 48 8.52 12.57 -30.11
N LEU A 49 7.32 12.20 -29.65
CA LEU A 49 7.09 11.87 -28.26
C LEU A 49 7.56 10.44 -28.03
N MET A 50 8.59 10.33 -27.21
CA MET A 50 9.05 9.05 -26.70
C MET A 50 8.49 8.91 -25.30
N ASP A 51 7.63 7.93 -25.09
CA ASP A 51 7.41 7.46 -23.73
C ASP A 51 8.63 6.61 -23.35
N SER A 52 9.60 7.26 -22.69
CA SER A 52 10.77 6.61 -22.11
C SER A 52 10.43 5.92 -20.79
N SER A 53 9.15 5.86 -20.41
CA SER A 53 8.78 5.27 -19.14
C SER A 53 9.29 3.84 -19.06
N GLN A 54 9.99 3.57 -17.96
CA GLN A 54 10.33 2.23 -17.52
C GLN A 54 9.08 1.38 -17.23
N ARG A 55 7.86 1.80 -17.63
CA ARG A 55 6.60 1.13 -17.30
C ARG A 55 6.57 -0.34 -17.68
N GLU A 56 7.15 -0.74 -18.81
CA GLU A 56 7.18 -2.18 -19.18
C GLU A 56 8.18 -3.01 -18.33
N GLN A 57 9.25 -2.40 -17.80
CA GLN A 57 10.17 -3.05 -16.85
C GLN A 57 9.57 -3.03 -15.44
N LEU A 58 8.98 -1.89 -15.08
CA LEU A 58 8.26 -1.66 -13.84
C LEU A 58 7.05 -2.59 -13.74
N GLU A 59 6.35 -2.91 -14.83
CA GLU A 59 5.25 -3.87 -14.84
C GLU A 59 5.73 -5.27 -14.43
N GLY A 60 6.84 -5.75 -14.98
CA GLY A 60 7.44 -7.03 -14.55
C GLY A 60 7.96 -7.01 -13.11
N ASP A 61 8.58 -5.91 -12.69
CA ASP A 61 9.00 -5.73 -11.29
C ASP A 61 7.80 -5.57 -10.34
N LEU A 62 6.70 -4.95 -10.77
CA LEU A 62 5.47 -4.75 -10.00
C LEU A 62 4.74 -6.08 -9.83
N GLU A 63 4.68 -6.93 -10.86
CA GLU A 63 4.12 -8.28 -10.78
C GLU A 63 4.94 -9.15 -9.82
N THR A 64 6.27 -9.05 -9.88
CA THR A 64 7.16 -9.78 -8.97
C THR A 64 7.00 -9.29 -7.54
N LEU A 65 6.96 -7.97 -7.33
CA LEU A 65 6.75 -7.35 -6.03
C LEU A 65 5.38 -7.74 -5.46
N ALA A 66 4.32 -7.70 -6.27
CA ALA A 66 2.99 -8.10 -5.87
C ALA A 66 2.96 -9.57 -5.42
N LEU A 67 3.56 -10.47 -6.18
CA LEU A 67 3.61 -11.90 -5.82
C LEU A 67 4.34 -12.13 -4.49
N VAL A 68 5.47 -11.45 -4.28
CA VAL A 68 6.22 -11.51 -3.01
C VAL A 68 5.40 -10.92 -1.87
N THR A 69 4.74 -9.78 -2.07
CA THR A 69 3.90 -9.14 -1.04
C THR A 69 2.70 -10.01 -0.66
N TYR A 70 1.95 -10.52 -1.64
CA TYR A 70 0.80 -11.39 -1.39
C TYR A 70 1.19 -12.69 -0.69
N SER A 71 2.26 -13.36 -1.15
CA SER A 71 2.73 -14.59 -0.50
C SER A 71 3.19 -14.32 0.94
N SER A 72 3.91 -13.22 1.17
CA SER A 72 4.35 -12.82 2.51
C SER A 72 3.17 -12.51 3.43
N LEU A 73 2.17 -11.75 2.96
CA LEU A 73 0.98 -11.45 3.74
C LEU A 73 0.18 -12.69 4.10
N CYS A 74 0.01 -13.64 3.17
CA CYS A 74 -0.69 -14.89 3.45
C CYS A 74 0.01 -15.70 4.56
N VAL A 75 1.35 -15.77 4.51
CA VAL A 75 2.15 -16.46 5.53
C VAL A 75 2.02 -15.75 6.89
N SER A 76 2.14 -14.41 6.92
CA SER A 76 1.95 -13.61 8.13
C SER A 76 0.55 -13.79 8.74
N MET A 77 -0.49 -13.72 7.92
CA MET A 77 -1.88 -13.91 8.35
C MET A 77 -2.11 -15.29 8.98
N LEU A 78 -1.56 -16.35 8.40
CA LEU A 78 -1.65 -17.71 8.96
C LEU A 78 -0.91 -17.80 10.31
N ALA A 79 0.28 -17.23 10.41
CA ALA A 79 1.04 -17.21 11.65
C ALA A 79 0.31 -16.42 12.75
N LEU A 80 -0.24 -15.24 12.42
CA LEU A 80 -1.03 -14.42 13.34
C LEU A 80 -2.33 -15.10 13.78
N LEU A 81 -3.02 -15.77 12.86
CA LEU A 81 -4.20 -16.55 13.20
C LEU A 81 -3.86 -17.65 14.22
N LEU A 82 -2.76 -18.38 14.00
CA LEU A 82 -2.30 -19.41 14.93
C LEU A 82 -1.92 -18.81 16.29
N THR A 83 -1.23 -17.67 16.34
CA THR A 83 -0.89 -17.04 17.63
C THR A 83 -2.14 -16.60 18.39
N VAL A 84 -3.11 -15.96 17.72
CA VAL A 84 -4.39 -15.56 18.34
C VAL A 84 -5.16 -16.78 18.85
N LEU A 85 -5.19 -17.88 18.08
CA LEU A 85 -5.82 -19.13 18.49
C LEU A 85 -5.14 -19.75 19.71
N VAL A 86 -3.81 -19.85 19.72
CA VAL A 86 -3.04 -20.39 20.85
C VAL A 86 -3.27 -19.54 22.10
N LEU A 87 -3.18 -18.21 22.00
CA LEU A 87 -3.43 -17.30 23.12
C LEU A 87 -4.87 -17.39 23.62
N SER A 88 -5.84 -17.64 22.74
CA SER A 88 -7.25 -17.86 23.07
C SER A 88 -7.54 -19.22 23.70
N CYS A 89 -6.92 -20.31 23.22
CA CYS A 89 -7.13 -21.65 23.79
C CYS A 89 -6.52 -21.76 25.19
N LEU A 90 -5.42 -21.05 25.45
CA LEU A 90 -4.77 -21.05 26.76
C LEU A 90 -5.46 -20.15 27.81
N ARG A 91 -6.70 -19.68 27.56
CA ARG A 91 -7.52 -18.78 28.41
C ARG A 91 -7.57 -19.12 29.92
N GLY A 92 -7.23 -20.35 30.31
CA GLY A 92 -7.16 -20.78 31.72
C GLY A 92 -6.10 -20.05 32.56
N LEU A 93 -5.03 -19.51 31.96
CA LEU A 93 -4.03 -18.68 32.65
C LEU A 93 -4.24 -17.19 32.32
N LYS A 94 -4.99 -16.50 33.17
CA LYS A 94 -5.36 -15.09 32.99
C LYS A 94 -4.18 -14.18 33.37
N SER A 95 -3.42 -13.71 32.37
CA SER A 95 -2.28 -12.80 32.55
C SER A 95 -2.43 -11.55 31.67
N ASN A 96 -2.10 -10.39 32.24
CA ASN A 96 -2.13 -9.10 31.54
C ASN A 96 -1.19 -9.09 30.32
N THR A 97 0.02 -9.66 30.45
CA THR A 97 0.99 -9.78 29.34
C THR A 97 0.40 -10.53 28.14
N ARG A 98 -0.29 -11.65 28.38
CA ARG A 98 -0.96 -12.40 27.31
C ARG A 98 -2.04 -11.57 26.63
N SER A 99 -2.82 -10.83 27.41
CA SER A 99 -3.87 -9.97 26.86
C SER A 99 -3.28 -8.83 26.03
N ILE A 100 -2.13 -8.27 26.41
CA ILE A 100 -1.41 -7.26 25.60
C ILE A 100 -1.00 -7.87 24.26
N HIS A 101 -0.21 -8.96 24.28
CA HIS A 101 0.23 -9.62 23.03
C HIS A 101 -0.94 -10.08 22.15
N SER A 102 -2.05 -10.53 22.75
CA SER A 102 -3.24 -10.92 22.00
C SER A 102 -3.91 -9.75 21.31
N ASN A 103 -3.96 -8.56 21.94
CA ASN A 103 -4.51 -7.37 21.29
C ASN A 103 -3.57 -6.84 20.20
N THR A 104 -2.26 -6.85 20.44
CA THR A 104 -1.25 -6.53 19.42
C THR A 104 -1.39 -7.48 18.22
N ALA A 105 -1.45 -8.79 18.43
CA ALA A 105 -1.63 -9.75 17.34
C ALA A 105 -2.96 -9.56 16.59
N ALA A 106 -4.05 -9.24 17.31
CA ALA A 106 -5.35 -8.99 16.72
C ALA A 106 -5.37 -7.71 15.86
N ALA A 107 -4.79 -6.61 16.34
CA ALA A 107 -4.70 -5.37 15.56
C ALA A 107 -3.82 -5.54 14.31
N MET A 108 -2.75 -6.34 14.39
CA MET A 108 -1.89 -6.66 13.24
C MET A 108 -2.67 -7.48 12.21
N PHE A 109 -3.35 -8.54 12.66
CA PHE A 109 -4.19 -9.38 11.81
C PHE A 109 -5.30 -8.58 11.11
N LEU A 110 -5.99 -7.69 11.83
CA LEU A 110 -7.01 -6.83 11.24
C LEU A 110 -6.43 -5.87 10.20
N SER A 111 -5.25 -5.30 10.44
CA SER A 111 -4.58 -4.43 9.46
C SER A 111 -4.22 -5.18 8.17
N GLU A 112 -3.66 -6.38 8.28
CA GLU A 112 -3.32 -7.23 7.13
C GLU A 112 -4.57 -7.69 6.37
N LEU A 113 -5.64 -8.05 7.09
CA LEU A 113 -6.92 -8.43 6.50
C LEU A 113 -7.54 -7.26 5.71
N VAL A 114 -7.58 -6.05 6.29
CA VAL A 114 -8.10 -4.86 5.62
C VAL A 114 -7.26 -4.52 4.40
N PHE A 115 -5.93 -4.65 4.48
CA PHE A 115 -5.05 -4.44 3.34
C PHE A 115 -5.35 -5.42 2.21
N LEU A 116 -5.45 -6.73 2.51
CA LEU A 116 -5.76 -7.76 1.50
C LEU A 116 -7.12 -7.57 0.84
N LEU A 117 -8.15 -7.18 1.61
CA LEU A 117 -9.49 -6.95 1.07
C LEU A 117 -9.58 -5.62 0.30
N GLY A 118 -8.82 -4.62 0.73
CA GLY A 118 -8.89 -3.25 0.21
C GLY A 118 -8.01 -2.96 -1.01
N VAL A 119 -6.91 -3.70 -1.21
CA VAL A 119 -5.94 -3.43 -2.28
C VAL A 119 -6.54 -3.51 -3.70
N ASN A 120 -7.55 -4.38 -3.90
CA ASN A 120 -8.21 -4.55 -5.20
C ASN A 120 -9.42 -3.61 -5.42
N GLN A 121 -9.84 -2.85 -4.40
CA GLN A 121 -11.06 -2.03 -4.44
C GLN A 121 -10.75 -0.54 -4.69
N THR A 122 -10.01 -0.24 -5.77
CA THR A 122 -9.57 1.12 -6.09
C THR A 122 -10.56 1.92 -6.95
N GLU A 123 -11.55 1.25 -7.55
CA GLU A 123 -12.53 1.86 -8.46
C GLU A 123 -13.52 2.79 -7.72
N GLN A 124 -13.89 2.46 -6.48
CA GLN A 124 -14.86 3.24 -5.70
C GLN A 124 -14.15 4.14 -4.69
N GLN A 125 -14.17 5.46 -4.93
CA GLN A 125 -13.53 6.46 -4.08
C GLN A 125 -13.97 6.37 -2.60
N PHE A 126 -15.25 6.06 -2.35
CA PHE A 126 -15.76 5.88 -1.00
C PHE A 126 -15.10 4.69 -0.27
N LEU A 127 -15.07 3.51 -0.90
CA LEU A 127 -14.44 2.32 -0.31
C LEU A 127 -12.94 2.53 -0.07
N CYS A 128 -12.24 3.12 -1.04
CA CYS A 128 -10.82 3.45 -0.90
C CYS A 128 -10.55 4.34 0.32
N THR A 129 -11.39 5.37 0.53
CA THR A 129 -11.27 6.26 1.68
C THR A 129 -11.52 5.53 3.00
N VAL A 130 -12.54 4.67 3.06
CA VAL A 130 -12.85 3.87 4.26
C VAL A 130 -11.69 2.91 4.59
N VAL A 131 -11.15 2.21 3.60
CA VAL A 131 -9.99 1.32 3.76
C VAL A 131 -8.78 2.09 4.29
N ALA A 132 -8.50 3.28 3.75
CA ALA A 132 -7.40 4.12 4.20
C ALA A 132 -7.55 4.54 5.67
N ILE A 133 -8.74 4.97 6.09
CA ILE A 133 -9.03 5.34 7.48
C ILE A 133 -8.87 4.12 8.41
N LEU A 134 -9.41 2.96 8.02
CA LEU A 134 -9.30 1.73 8.81
C LEU A 134 -7.85 1.29 8.97
N LEU A 135 -7.07 1.28 7.88
CA LEU A 135 -5.64 0.96 7.94
C LEU A 135 -4.90 1.91 8.87
N HIS A 136 -5.15 3.21 8.74
CA HIS A 136 -4.52 4.20 9.62
C HIS A 136 -4.85 3.95 11.09
N TYR A 137 -6.12 3.70 11.41
CA TYR A 137 -6.55 3.39 12.76
C TYR A 137 -5.88 2.12 13.31
N PHE A 138 -5.87 1.02 12.55
CA PHE A 138 -5.27 -0.23 13.01
C PHE A 138 -3.75 -0.11 13.19
N PHE A 139 -3.05 0.60 12.30
CA PHE A 139 -1.60 0.84 12.48
C PHE A 139 -1.30 1.73 13.70
N MET A 140 -2.11 2.76 13.95
CA MET A 140 -1.97 3.59 15.15
C MET A 140 -2.25 2.78 16.43
N SER A 141 -3.29 1.95 16.42
CA SER A 141 -3.58 1.04 17.53
C SER A 141 -2.45 0.03 17.75
N MET A 142 -1.89 -0.53 16.68
CA MET A 142 -0.71 -1.40 16.75
C MET A 142 0.48 -0.72 17.44
N PHE A 143 0.78 0.50 17.03
CA PHE A 143 1.84 1.29 17.65
C PHE A 143 1.56 1.56 19.14
N ALA A 144 0.32 1.90 19.48
CA ALA A 144 -0.09 2.13 20.86
C ALA A 144 0.00 0.86 21.73
N TRP A 145 -0.38 -0.30 21.18
CA TRP A 145 -0.25 -1.60 21.87
C TRP A 145 1.21 -2.02 22.04
N MET A 146 2.08 -1.78 21.06
CA MET A 146 3.52 -1.98 21.21
C MET A 146 4.12 -1.06 22.27
N PHE A 147 3.66 0.20 22.35
CA PHE A 147 4.04 1.11 23.43
C PHE A 147 3.56 0.61 24.80
N VAL A 148 2.31 0.14 24.89
CA VAL A 148 1.75 -0.46 26.10
C VAL A 148 2.55 -1.69 26.54
N GLU A 149 2.98 -2.51 25.60
CA GLU A 149 3.84 -3.66 25.85
C GLU A 149 5.18 -3.22 26.46
N GLY A 150 5.84 -2.22 25.85
CA GLY A 150 7.06 -1.62 26.38
C GLY A 150 6.87 -1.03 27.78
N LEU A 151 5.78 -0.29 28.00
CA LEU A 151 5.41 0.26 29.30
C LEU A 151 5.16 -0.85 30.34
N HIS A 152 4.49 -1.93 29.95
CA HIS A 152 4.22 -3.06 30.84
C HIS A 152 5.50 -3.77 31.26
N ILE A 153 6.42 -4.03 30.32
CA ILE A 153 7.74 -4.62 30.60
C ILE A 153 8.54 -3.69 31.52
N TYR A 154 8.56 -2.39 31.24
CA TYR A 154 9.24 -1.41 32.09
C TYR A 154 8.72 -1.43 33.53
N ARG A 155 7.40 -1.44 33.71
CA ARG A 155 6.78 -1.51 35.04
C ARG A 155 7.07 -2.85 35.73
N MET A 156 7.06 -3.95 34.99
CA MET A 156 7.40 -5.28 35.53
C MET A 156 8.83 -5.34 36.08
N GLN A 157 9.77 -4.59 35.50
CA GLN A 157 11.16 -4.53 35.98
C GLN A 157 11.35 -3.54 37.13
N THR A 158 10.57 -2.47 37.19
CA THR A 158 10.76 -1.37 38.16
C THR A 158 9.91 -1.52 39.42
N GLU A 159 8.69 -2.04 39.32
CA GLU A 159 7.83 -2.29 40.47
C GLU A 159 8.09 -3.68 41.06
N GLN A 160 8.27 -3.78 42.37
CA GLN A 160 8.40 -5.06 43.07
C GLN A 160 7.09 -5.88 43.14
N ARG A 161 5.96 -5.29 42.71
CA ARG A 161 4.64 -5.91 42.77
C ARG A 161 4.33 -6.66 41.47
N ASN A 162 3.62 -7.79 41.58
CA ASN A 162 3.09 -8.53 40.42
C ASN A 162 2.00 -7.72 39.66
N ILE A 163 2.42 -6.92 38.67
CA ILE A 163 1.53 -6.14 37.77
C ILE A 163 0.78 -7.05 36.78
N ASN A 164 1.23 -8.29 36.60
CA ASN A 164 0.62 -9.28 35.71
C ASN A 164 -0.84 -9.63 36.06
N TYR A 165 -1.25 -9.41 37.31
CA TYR A 165 -2.58 -9.71 37.82
C TYR A 165 -3.22 -8.40 38.32
N GLY A 166 -4.02 -7.75 37.48
CA GLY A 166 -4.62 -6.45 37.79
C GLY A 166 -5.59 -5.94 36.73
N ALA A 167 -6.18 -4.77 36.97
CA ALA A 167 -7.16 -4.17 36.05
C ALA A 167 -6.50 -3.68 34.76
N MET A 168 -6.93 -4.22 33.61
CA MET A 168 -6.41 -3.86 32.28
C MET A 168 -7.05 -2.61 31.66
N ARG A 169 -8.02 -1.97 32.33
CA ARG A 169 -8.81 -0.85 31.75
C ARG A 169 -7.95 0.29 31.22
N PHE A 170 -6.90 0.66 31.96
CA PHE A 170 -5.96 1.72 31.55
C PHE A 170 -5.19 1.35 30.27
N TYR A 171 -4.75 0.10 30.15
CA TYR A 171 -4.05 -0.37 28.96
C TYR A 171 -4.94 -0.40 27.72
N TYR A 172 -6.20 -0.81 27.87
CA TYR A 172 -7.17 -0.78 26.78
C TYR A 172 -7.49 0.65 26.30
N ALA A 173 -7.54 1.62 27.22
CA ALA A 173 -7.77 3.02 26.86
C ALA A 173 -6.62 3.61 26.02
N ILE A 174 -5.37 3.22 26.30
CA ILE A 174 -4.21 3.67 25.50
C ILE A 174 -4.14 2.90 24.17
N GLY A 175 -4.41 1.60 24.18
CA GLY A 175 -4.23 0.75 22.99
C GLY A 175 -5.29 0.98 21.89
N TRP A 176 -6.53 1.27 22.26
CA TRP A 176 -7.65 1.42 21.31
C TRP A 176 -8.28 2.83 21.28
N GLY A 177 -7.99 3.67 22.28
CA GLY A 177 -8.53 5.02 22.43
C GLY A 177 -7.52 6.08 22.00
#